data_AF-A0A4U7DV77-F1
#
_entry.id   AF-A0A4U7DV77-F1
#
_cell.length_a   1.000
_cell.length_b   1.000
_cell.length_c   1.000
_cell.angle_alpha   90.00
_cell.angle_beta   90.00
_cell.angle_gamma   90.00
#
_symmetry.space_group_name_H-M   'P 1'
#
loop_
_entity.id
_entity.type
_entity.pdbx_description
1 polymer ?
#
loop_
_entity_poly.entity_id
_entity_poly.type
_entity_poly.pdbx_seq_one_letter_code
_entity_poly.pdbx_strand_id
1 'polypeptide(L)'
;MPTPDLTAGERVYSLDELAGDDTVRPRGDMTGHPRDRVRVLDLFSGRGAVGLALHTFFKRWPQPHQLTGDFIGVDKEDFSEDYPGRFLQHDVANLTLDDLPIDEKVDLVWASPPCQPYAKGSHQHYENLPEDHPLPSIPDLNLHEVCNRLGRNYVIENVPGCSDLRDDRIVKVNGAAFGLPINFERHFEVSFYDEFRRHGTEDYRAPLPPDIIQFQTATIEQLLRGKAIPPEHMDKRSWNQSEARAAIPPNYVTFILSHCPTLDELTTPSGSLQWWSSVALETGQHAITHY
;
A
#
# COMPACT_ATOMS: atom_id res chain seq x y z
N MET A 1 49.67 15.34 -5.74
CA MET A 1 48.23 15.50 -5.45
C MET A 1 47.87 14.49 -4.38
N PRO A 2 47.42 14.90 -3.18
CA PRO A 2 47.09 13.94 -2.12
C PRO A 2 45.69 13.37 -2.34
N THR A 3 45.55 12.07 -2.08
CA THR A 3 44.30 11.31 -2.01
C THR A 3 43.41 11.81 -0.87
N PRO A 4 42.07 11.87 -1.03
CA PRO A 4 41.19 12.23 0.06
C PRO A 4 41.06 11.09 1.08
N ASP A 5 41.23 11.47 2.33
CA ASP A 5 41.04 10.67 3.54
C ASP A 5 39.53 10.49 3.79
N LEU A 6 39.06 9.24 3.80
CA LEU A 6 37.68 8.87 4.09
C LEU A 6 37.62 8.20 5.47
N THR A 7 37.67 9.01 6.53
CA THR A 7 37.22 8.60 7.85
C THR A 7 35.90 9.26 8.17
N ALA A 8 34.80 8.70 7.64
CA ALA A 8 33.47 8.93 8.19
C ALA A 8 33.28 7.91 9.32
N GLY A 9 33.34 8.39 10.56
CA GLY A 9 33.13 7.56 11.75
C GLY A 9 31.70 7.04 11.80
N GLU A 10 31.56 5.72 11.84
CA GLU A 10 30.33 5.04 12.24
C GLU A 10 30.03 5.39 13.70
N ARG A 11 28.93 6.11 13.95
CA ARG A 11 28.30 6.13 15.26
C ARG A 11 27.30 5.00 15.32
N VAL A 12 27.64 3.96 16.08
CA VAL A 12 26.68 2.97 16.57
C VAL A 12 25.95 3.62 17.73
N TYR A 13 24.68 3.98 17.54
CA TYR A 13 23.81 4.39 18.64
C TYR A 13 23.43 3.15 19.45
N SER A 14 23.59 3.19 20.78
CA SER A 14 23.08 2.10 21.62
C SER A 14 21.55 2.19 21.69
N LEU A 15 20.89 1.04 21.87
CA LEU A 15 19.42 0.94 21.97
C LEU A 15 18.83 1.85 23.08
N ASP A 16 19.64 2.24 24.06
CA ASP A 16 19.23 3.12 25.16
C ASP A 16 19.20 4.61 24.77
N GLU A 17 19.88 5.03 23.69
CA GLU A 17 19.90 6.43 23.23
C GLU A 17 18.69 6.80 22.34
N LEU A 18 17.89 5.82 21.91
CA LEU A 18 16.62 6.03 21.19
C LEU A 18 15.42 6.23 22.13
N ALA A 19 15.61 6.07 23.45
CA ALA A 19 14.61 6.35 24.46
C ALA A 19 14.61 7.86 24.80
N GLY A 20 14.18 8.69 23.85
CA GLY A 20 13.97 10.12 24.06
C GLY A 20 12.66 10.39 24.81
N ASP A 21 12.81 10.97 26.01
CA ASP A 21 11.83 11.72 26.82
C ASP A 21 10.33 11.46 26.56
N ASP A 22 9.77 10.60 27.41
CA ASP A 22 8.41 10.03 27.42
C ASP A 22 7.30 11.05 27.79
N THR A 23 7.44 12.31 27.36
CA THR A 23 6.39 13.32 27.51
C THR A 23 5.52 13.41 26.26
N VAL A 24 4.84 12.30 25.95
CA VAL A 24 3.71 12.29 25.01
C VAL A 24 2.62 13.20 25.57
N ARG A 25 2.57 14.44 25.07
CA ARG A 25 1.40 15.30 25.26
C ARG A 25 0.25 14.70 24.43
N PRO A 26 -0.95 14.51 25.01
CA PRO A 26 -2.10 14.07 24.24
C PRO A 26 -2.44 15.17 23.23
N ARG A 27 -2.28 14.88 21.93
CA ARG A 27 -2.83 15.73 20.87
C ARG A 27 -4.34 15.42 20.80
N GLY A 28 -5.16 16.47 20.94
CA GLY A 28 -6.62 16.39 21.07
C GLY A 28 -7.31 15.71 19.89
N ASP A 29 -8.42 15.01 20.11
CA ASP A 29 -9.77 15.60 20.28
C ASP A 29 -10.62 14.83 21.33
N MET A 30 -11.44 15.56 22.10
CA MET A 30 -12.25 15.11 23.24
C MET A 30 -13.75 14.92 22.91
N THR A 31 -14.12 14.35 21.76
CA THR A 31 -15.57 14.16 21.44
C THR A 31 -16.02 12.77 20.97
N GLY A 32 -15.18 11.74 20.89
CA GLY A 32 -15.59 10.47 20.26
C GLY A 32 -15.30 9.26 21.11
N HIS A 33 -16.30 8.40 21.30
CA HIS A 33 -16.14 7.04 21.84
C HIS A 33 -14.89 6.32 21.28
N PRO A 34 -14.25 5.43 22.06
CA PRO A 34 -13.23 4.53 21.52
C PRO A 34 -13.80 3.87 20.26
N ARG A 35 -13.15 4.12 19.11
CA ARG A 35 -13.52 3.42 17.90
C ARG A 35 -12.82 2.07 17.94
N ASP A 36 -13.52 1.07 18.47
CA ASP A 36 -13.02 -0.31 18.53
C ASP A 36 -12.85 -0.94 17.12
N ARG A 37 -13.10 -0.18 16.05
CA ARG A 37 -13.16 -0.68 14.68
C ARG A 37 -12.67 0.34 13.64
N VAL A 38 -11.66 -0.06 12.86
CA VAL A 38 -11.19 0.63 11.66
C VAL A 38 -12.00 0.18 10.46
N ARG A 39 -12.46 1.11 9.60
CA ARG A 39 -13.14 0.81 8.33
C ARG A 39 -12.30 1.22 7.13
N VAL A 40 -12.07 0.29 6.21
CA VAL A 40 -11.35 0.52 4.96
C VAL A 40 -12.17 0.08 3.74
N LEU A 41 -12.18 0.89 2.70
CA LEU A 41 -12.74 0.53 1.40
C LEU A 41 -11.60 0.29 0.40
N ASP A 42 -11.51 -0.90 -0.18
CA ASP A 42 -10.51 -1.28 -1.18
C ASP A 42 -11.16 -1.25 -2.57
N LEU A 43 -11.00 -0.12 -3.27
CA LEU A 43 -11.57 0.14 -4.60
C LEU A 43 -10.64 -0.39 -5.70
N PHE A 44 -11.24 -1.00 -6.73
CA PHE A 44 -10.51 -1.75 -7.75
C PHE A 44 -9.68 -2.87 -7.11
N SER A 45 -10.32 -3.57 -6.17
CA SER A 45 -9.65 -4.54 -5.30
C SER A 45 -9.01 -5.70 -6.06
N GLY A 46 -9.49 -6.01 -7.27
CA GLY A 46 -9.07 -7.18 -8.04
C GLY A 46 -9.13 -8.44 -7.18
N ARG A 47 -8.08 -9.27 -7.27
CA ARG A 47 -7.93 -10.46 -6.42
C ARG A 47 -7.75 -10.15 -4.93
N GLY A 48 -7.72 -8.89 -4.49
CA GLY A 48 -7.69 -8.50 -3.07
C GLY A 48 -6.31 -8.57 -2.42
N ALA A 49 -5.26 -8.09 -3.09
CA ALA A 49 -3.92 -8.01 -2.49
C ALA A 49 -3.87 -7.04 -1.30
N VAL A 50 -4.55 -5.89 -1.43
CA VAL A 50 -4.71 -4.91 -0.34
C VAL A 50 -5.58 -5.49 0.77
N GLY A 51 -6.72 -6.08 0.42
CA GLY A 51 -7.53 -6.87 1.35
C GLY A 51 -6.73 -7.94 2.14
N LEU A 52 -5.77 -8.64 1.50
CA LEU A 52 -4.91 -9.61 2.20
C LEU A 52 -3.98 -8.96 3.20
N ALA A 53 -3.41 -7.82 2.84
CA ALA A 53 -2.57 -7.04 3.73
C ALA A 53 -3.36 -6.59 4.96
N LEU A 54 -4.57 -6.06 4.75
CA LEU A 54 -5.50 -5.67 5.82
C LEU A 54 -5.89 -6.88 6.70
N HIS A 55 -6.27 -8.01 6.10
CA HIS A 55 -6.61 -9.23 6.83
C HIS A 55 -5.44 -9.70 7.71
N THR A 56 -4.24 -9.74 7.14
CA THR A 56 -3.02 -10.17 7.86
C THR A 56 -2.71 -9.21 8.99
N PHE A 57 -2.79 -7.91 8.72
CA PHE A 57 -2.55 -6.85 9.68
C PHE A 57 -3.48 -6.97 10.89
N PHE A 58 -4.80 -6.93 10.69
CA PHE A 58 -5.76 -6.98 11.80
C PHE A 58 -5.80 -8.33 12.54
N LYS A 59 -5.41 -9.43 11.89
CA LYS A 59 -5.37 -10.75 12.51
C LYS A 59 -4.10 -11.01 13.33
N ARG A 60 -2.94 -10.50 12.87
CA ARG A 60 -1.63 -10.80 13.45
C ARG A 60 -1.10 -9.73 14.39
N TRP A 61 -1.63 -8.50 14.35
CA TRP A 61 -1.20 -7.44 15.25
C TRP A 61 -1.45 -7.84 16.71
N PRO A 62 -0.41 -7.95 17.56
CA PRO A 62 -0.60 -8.19 18.98
C PRO A 62 -1.38 -7.01 19.55
N GLN A 63 -2.56 -7.28 20.08
CA GLN A 63 -3.52 -6.28 20.53
C GLN A 63 -3.23 -5.86 21.98
N PRO A 64 -2.65 -4.69 22.25
CA PRO A 64 -2.91 -4.02 23.53
C PRO A 64 -4.32 -3.40 23.57
N HIS A 65 -5.03 -3.25 22.44
CA HIS A 65 -6.21 -2.37 22.34
C HIS A 65 -7.48 -2.94 21.67
N GLN A 66 -7.60 -4.24 21.39
CA GLN A 66 -8.80 -4.88 20.78
C GLN A 66 -9.31 -4.29 19.44
N LEU A 67 -8.46 -3.53 18.73
CA LEU A 67 -8.79 -2.86 17.48
C LEU A 67 -9.16 -3.88 16.38
N THR A 68 -10.42 -3.88 15.95
CA THR A 68 -10.88 -4.75 14.86
C THR A 68 -10.86 -4.01 13.52
N GLY A 69 -10.68 -4.75 12.43
CA GLY A 69 -10.79 -4.21 11.07
C GLY A 69 -12.08 -4.62 10.38
N ASP A 70 -12.74 -3.68 9.71
CA ASP A 70 -13.79 -3.92 8.73
C ASP A 70 -13.32 -3.42 7.38
N PHE A 71 -13.22 -4.30 6.40
CA PHE A 71 -12.82 -3.89 5.06
C PHE A 71 -13.69 -4.53 4.00
N ILE A 72 -14.04 -3.71 3.00
CA ILE A 72 -14.88 -4.08 1.87
C ILE A 72 -14.05 -3.91 0.60
N GLY A 73 -13.91 -4.98 -0.19
CA GLY A 73 -13.39 -4.93 -1.55
C GLY A 73 -14.49 -4.57 -2.53
N VAL A 74 -14.22 -3.66 -3.46
CA VAL A 74 -15.12 -3.29 -4.54
C VAL A 74 -14.42 -3.50 -5.87
N ASP A 75 -15.05 -4.25 -6.76
CA ASP A 75 -14.60 -4.43 -8.13
C ASP A 75 -15.79 -4.72 -9.06
N LYS A 76 -15.66 -4.41 -10.35
CA LYS A 76 -16.69 -4.75 -11.35
C LYS A 76 -16.70 -6.25 -11.66
N GLU A 77 -15.55 -6.90 -11.55
CA GLU A 77 -15.42 -8.35 -11.65
C GLU A 77 -15.77 -9.00 -10.30
N ASP A 78 -16.32 -10.21 -10.33
CA ASP A 78 -16.70 -10.90 -9.10
C ASP A 78 -15.48 -11.64 -8.50
N PHE A 79 -15.04 -11.18 -7.32
CA PHE A 79 -14.01 -11.82 -6.51
C PHE A 79 -14.52 -12.23 -5.13
N SER A 80 -15.84 -12.35 -4.95
CA SER A 80 -16.47 -12.64 -3.65
C SER A 80 -15.97 -13.92 -2.97
N GLU A 81 -15.61 -14.94 -3.75
CA GLU A 81 -15.07 -16.22 -3.26
C GLU A 81 -13.60 -16.10 -2.77
N ASP A 82 -12.83 -15.16 -3.34
CA ASP A 82 -11.40 -15.04 -3.08
C ASP A 82 -11.07 -13.92 -2.09
N TYR A 83 -11.86 -12.85 -2.07
CA TYR A 83 -11.57 -11.64 -1.29
C TYR A 83 -11.63 -11.94 0.22
N PRO A 84 -10.63 -11.52 1.02
CA PRO A 84 -10.48 -11.99 2.41
C PRO A 84 -11.37 -11.26 3.44
N GLY A 85 -12.18 -10.31 2.98
CA GLY A 85 -13.12 -9.51 3.77
C GLY A 85 -14.51 -9.53 3.18
N ARG A 86 -15.28 -8.45 3.38
CA ARG A 86 -16.55 -8.28 2.65
C ARG A 86 -16.25 -7.89 1.22
N PHE A 87 -17.10 -8.29 0.28
CA PHE A 87 -16.95 -7.96 -1.13
C PHE A 87 -18.26 -7.39 -1.69
N LEU A 88 -18.14 -6.37 -2.52
CA LEU A 88 -19.24 -5.79 -3.28
C LEU A 88 -18.84 -5.73 -4.75
N GLN A 89 -19.55 -6.51 -5.58
CA GLN A 89 -19.39 -6.39 -7.03
C GLN A 89 -20.09 -5.11 -7.50
N HIS A 90 -19.32 -4.09 -7.90
CA HIS A 90 -19.85 -2.80 -8.34
C HIS A 90 -18.86 -2.04 -9.23
N ASP A 91 -19.38 -1.23 -10.15
CA ASP A 91 -18.57 -0.26 -10.87
C ASP A 91 -18.21 0.92 -9.94
N VAL A 92 -16.92 1.07 -9.64
CA VAL A 92 -16.40 2.11 -8.73
C VAL A 92 -16.76 3.52 -9.22
N ALA A 93 -16.81 3.76 -10.54
CA ALA A 93 -17.13 5.09 -11.08
C ALA A 93 -18.56 5.54 -10.71
N ASN A 94 -19.45 4.58 -10.46
CA ASN A 94 -20.85 4.80 -10.11
C ASN A 94 -21.15 4.54 -8.63
N LEU A 95 -20.14 4.24 -7.80
CA LEU A 95 -20.32 3.84 -6.40
C LEU A 95 -20.72 5.03 -5.51
N THR A 96 -21.79 4.85 -4.74
CA THR A 96 -22.28 5.83 -3.76
C THR A 96 -22.28 5.26 -2.34
N LEU A 97 -22.62 6.07 -1.33
CA LEU A 97 -22.76 5.59 0.05
C LEU A 97 -23.96 4.64 0.19
N ASP A 98 -25.03 4.85 -0.57
CA ASP A 98 -26.25 4.04 -0.51
C ASP A 98 -26.02 2.61 -1.02
N ASP A 99 -25.00 2.39 -1.84
CA ASP A 99 -24.61 1.07 -2.34
C ASP A 99 -23.81 0.27 -1.32
N LEU A 100 -23.26 0.94 -0.30
CA LEU A 100 -22.37 0.35 0.68
C LEU A 100 -23.14 0.04 1.98
N PRO A 101 -22.79 -1.04 2.69
CA PRO A 101 -23.35 -1.36 4.01
C PRO A 101 -22.70 -0.49 5.11
N ILE A 102 -22.65 0.83 4.90
CA ILE A 102 -22.11 1.84 5.80
C ILE A 102 -23.02 3.07 5.79
N ASP A 103 -23.11 3.77 6.92
CA ASP A 103 -23.97 4.93 7.15
C ASP A 103 -23.19 6.26 7.15
N GLU A 104 -21.87 6.19 7.21
CA GLU A 104 -20.95 7.33 7.14
C GLU A 104 -19.69 6.98 6.35
N LYS A 105 -18.86 7.99 6.08
CA LYS A 105 -17.55 7.81 5.45
C LYS A 105 -16.69 6.80 6.23
N VAL A 106 -16.03 5.91 5.50
CA VAL A 106 -15.00 5.03 6.06
C VAL A 106 -13.78 5.82 6.52
N ASP A 107 -12.97 5.23 7.38
CA ASP A 107 -11.76 5.88 7.90
C ASP A 107 -10.71 6.05 6.79
N LEU A 108 -10.65 5.11 5.84
CA LEU A 108 -9.77 5.19 4.68
C LEU A 108 -10.38 4.55 3.43
N VAL A 109 -10.24 5.22 2.28
CA VAL A 109 -10.40 4.61 0.96
C VAL A 109 -9.02 4.30 0.38
N TRP A 110 -8.78 3.07 -0.01
CA TRP A 110 -7.64 2.67 -0.83
C TRP A 110 -8.14 2.42 -2.25
N ALA A 111 -7.51 3.00 -3.27
CA ALA A 111 -7.89 2.80 -4.66
C ALA A 111 -6.67 2.42 -5.52
N SER A 112 -6.83 1.35 -6.30
CA SER A 112 -5.79 0.86 -7.23
C SER A 112 -6.34 0.79 -8.68
N PRO A 113 -6.69 1.95 -9.29
CA PRO A 113 -7.35 1.98 -10.60
C PRO A 113 -6.50 1.37 -11.72
N PRO A 114 -7.11 1.05 -12.89
CA PRO A 114 -6.40 0.58 -14.06
C PRO A 114 -5.17 1.45 -14.40
N CYS A 115 -4.00 0.83 -14.47
CA CYS A 115 -2.72 1.51 -14.73
C CYS A 115 -2.31 1.50 -16.21
N GLN A 116 -3.01 0.73 -17.05
CA GLN A 116 -2.73 0.53 -18.46
C GLN A 116 -2.65 1.85 -19.27
N PRO A 117 -3.47 2.90 -19.01
CA PRO A 117 -3.30 4.19 -19.67
C PRO A 117 -1.93 4.84 -19.46
N TYR A 118 -1.22 4.47 -18.38
CA TYR A 118 0.01 5.13 -17.93
C TYR A 118 1.27 4.26 -18.07
N ALA A 119 1.12 2.96 -18.34
CA ALA A 119 2.26 2.04 -18.39
C ALA A 119 3.16 2.31 -19.62
N LYS A 120 4.47 2.50 -19.40
CA LYS A 120 5.45 2.67 -20.50
C LYS A 120 5.42 1.45 -21.44
N GLY A 121 5.18 1.68 -22.73
CA GLY A 121 5.04 0.64 -23.75
C GLY A 121 3.61 0.20 -24.05
N SER A 122 2.62 0.71 -23.32
CA SER A 122 1.19 0.49 -23.59
C SER A 122 0.83 0.92 -25.03
N HIS A 123 1.34 2.06 -25.50
CA HIS A 123 1.11 2.53 -26.87
C HIS A 123 1.53 1.54 -27.96
N GLN A 124 2.52 0.66 -27.72
CA GLN A 124 2.97 -0.36 -28.70
C GLN A 124 2.15 -1.66 -28.67
N HIS A 125 1.41 -1.92 -27.59
CA HIS A 125 0.58 -3.12 -27.43
C HIS A 125 -0.93 -2.85 -27.59
N TYR A 126 -1.33 -1.57 -27.59
CA TYR A 126 -2.71 -1.14 -27.68
C TYR A 126 -3.05 -0.39 -28.98
N GLU A 127 -2.20 -0.48 -30.01
CA GLU A 127 -2.54 -0.05 -31.39
C GLU A 127 -3.78 -0.78 -31.96
N ASN A 128 -4.24 -1.84 -31.27
CA ASN A 128 -5.44 -2.61 -31.60
C ASN A 128 -6.56 -2.48 -30.54
N LEU A 129 -6.50 -1.53 -29.60
CA LEU A 129 -7.72 -1.19 -28.88
C LEU A 129 -8.71 -0.64 -29.92
N PRO A 130 -9.96 -1.13 -29.94
CA PRO A 130 -11.00 -0.48 -30.73
C PRO A 130 -10.97 1.02 -30.40
N GLU A 131 -10.93 1.91 -31.41
CA GLU A 131 -10.94 3.38 -31.23
C GLU A 131 -12.07 3.84 -30.29
N ASP A 132 -13.09 3.00 -30.15
CA ASP A 132 -14.30 3.10 -29.36
C ASP A 132 -14.20 2.70 -27.87
N HIS A 133 -13.06 2.16 -27.39
CA HIS A 133 -12.90 1.77 -25.98
C HIS A 133 -11.51 2.09 -25.38
N PRO A 134 -11.20 3.39 -25.13
CA PRO A 134 -10.05 3.76 -24.32
C PRO A 134 -10.18 3.18 -22.90
N LEU A 135 -9.09 2.65 -22.35
CA LEU A 135 -9.05 2.24 -20.95
C LEU A 135 -9.21 3.49 -20.07
N PRO A 136 -10.12 3.48 -19.07
CA PRO A 136 -10.50 4.70 -18.37
C PRO A 136 -9.35 5.20 -17.50
N SER A 137 -9.08 6.51 -17.60
CA SER A 137 -8.16 7.24 -16.75
C SER A 137 -8.77 7.55 -15.37
N ILE A 138 -7.96 8.02 -14.42
CA ILE A 138 -8.43 8.49 -13.10
C ILE A 138 -9.53 9.56 -13.23
N PRO A 139 -9.40 10.58 -14.12
CA PRO A 139 -10.47 11.52 -14.42
C PRO A 139 -11.74 10.87 -14.99
N ASP A 140 -11.63 9.92 -15.93
CA ASP A 140 -12.79 9.25 -16.52
C ASP A 140 -13.61 8.48 -15.46
N LEU A 141 -12.93 7.98 -14.42
CA LEU A 141 -13.53 7.26 -13.29
C LEU A 141 -14.09 8.20 -12.21
N ASN A 142 -13.90 9.52 -12.34
CA ASN A 142 -14.22 10.51 -11.31
C ASN A 142 -13.62 10.13 -9.92
N LEU A 143 -12.44 9.49 -9.93
CA LEU A 143 -11.97 8.73 -8.78
C LEU A 143 -11.68 9.60 -7.56
N HIS A 144 -11.13 10.80 -7.74
CA HIS A 144 -10.88 11.71 -6.62
C HIS A 144 -12.18 12.11 -5.90
N GLU A 145 -13.27 12.31 -6.63
CA GLU A 145 -14.57 12.64 -6.04
C GLU A 145 -15.17 11.44 -5.32
N VAL A 146 -15.06 10.24 -5.91
CA VAL A 146 -15.45 8.98 -5.25
C VAL A 146 -14.70 8.82 -3.92
N CYS A 147 -13.37 8.96 -3.93
CA CYS A 147 -12.54 8.88 -2.74
C CYS A 147 -12.94 9.92 -1.68
N ASN A 148 -13.12 11.18 -2.07
CA ASN A 148 -13.52 12.26 -1.16
C ASN A 148 -14.93 12.05 -0.58
N ARG A 149 -15.84 11.48 -1.36
CA ARG A 149 -17.22 11.19 -0.92
C ARG A 149 -17.25 10.04 0.08
N LEU A 150 -16.48 8.98 -0.14
CA LEU A 150 -16.57 7.73 0.62
C LEU A 150 -15.61 7.66 1.82
N GLY A 151 -14.46 8.35 1.76
CA GLY A 151 -13.42 8.27 2.78
C GLY A 151 -13.18 9.57 3.54
N ARG A 152 -12.79 9.44 4.81
CA ARG A 152 -12.20 10.55 5.58
C ARG A 152 -10.79 10.88 5.10
N ASN A 153 -10.04 9.83 4.78
CA ASN A 153 -8.77 9.87 4.06
C ASN A 153 -8.85 8.95 2.84
N TYR A 154 -7.94 9.16 1.89
CA TYR A 154 -7.73 8.27 0.76
C TYR A 154 -6.25 8.05 0.41
N VAL A 155 -6.01 6.94 -0.28
CA VAL A 155 -4.81 6.56 -1.02
C VAL A 155 -5.23 6.21 -2.45
N ILE A 156 -4.59 6.79 -3.46
CA ILE A 156 -4.70 6.35 -4.86
C ILE A 156 -3.31 5.87 -5.29
N GLU A 157 -3.21 4.59 -5.63
CA GLU A 157 -1.97 3.96 -6.05
C GLU A 157 -1.91 3.84 -7.58
N ASN A 158 -0.73 4.09 -8.17
CA ASN A 158 -0.49 3.79 -9.58
C ASN A 158 1.00 3.56 -9.88
N VAL A 159 1.28 3.18 -11.13
CA VAL A 159 2.64 3.01 -11.64
C VAL A 159 3.40 4.34 -11.71
N PRO A 160 4.75 4.31 -11.65
CA PRO A 160 5.56 5.49 -11.86
C PRO A 160 5.29 6.17 -13.20
N GLY A 161 5.05 7.48 -13.16
CA GLY A 161 4.76 8.29 -14.35
C GLY A 161 3.28 8.39 -14.72
N CYS A 162 2.37 7.90 -13.86
CA CYS A 162 0.95 8.26 -13.93
C CYS A 162 0.80 9.78 -13.77
N SER A 163 0.39 10.47 -14.84
CA SER A 163 0.24 11.93 -14.90
C SER A 163 -1.00 12.45 -14.16
N ASP A 164 -1.91 11.56 -13.77
CA ASP A 164 -3.19 11.93 -13.20
C ASP A 164 -3.18 11.87 -11.66
N LEU A 165 -2.07 11.43 -11.08
CA LEU A 165 -1.80 11.64 -9.65
C LEU A 165 -1.45 13.10 -9.41
N ARG A 166 -1.85 13.63 -8.25
CA ARG A 166 -1.51 15.01 -7.85
C ARG A 166 -0.06 15.09 -7.38
N ASP A 167 0.79 15.76 -8.17
CA ASP A 167 2.24 15.90 -7.94
C ASP A 167 2.65 16.38 -6.55
N ASP A 168 1.82 17.21 -5.89
CA ASP A 168 2.09 17.77 -4.57
C ASP A 168 1.79 16.80 -3.41
N ARG A 169 1.38 15.57 -3.71
CA ARG A 169 0.88 14.57 -2.74
C ARG A 169 1.41 13.15 -2.96
N ILE A 170 2.50 13.00 -3.72
CA ILE A 170 3.01 11.69 -4.13
C ILE A 170 4.05 11.17 -3.13
N VAL A 171 3.78 9.99 -2.57
CA VAL A 171 4.77 9.17 -1.85
C VAL A 171 5.30 8.09 -2.80
N LYS A 172 6.62 7.95 -2.90
CA LYS A 172 7.29 6.99 -3.79
C LYS A 172 7.90 5.87 -2.99
N VAL A 173 7.61 4.63 -3.39
CA VAL A 173 8.00 3.43 -2.62
C VAL A 173 8.50 2.38 -3.59
N ASN A 174 9.53 1.61 -3.21
CA ASN A 174 9.96 0.44 -3.98
C ASN A 174 10.25 -0.81 -3.13
N GLY A 175 10.41 -1.96 -3.78
CA GLY A 175 10.57 -3.25 -3.11
C GLY A 175 11.84 -3.30 -2.26
N ALA A 176 12.93 -2.78 -2.81
CA ALA A 176 14.23 -2.74 -2.15
C ALA A 176 14.20 -2.02 -0.80
N ALA A 177 13.39 -0.98 -0.64
CA ALA A 177 13.26 -0.25 0.63
C ALA A 177 12.69 -1.10 1.78
N PHE A 178 12.07 -2.24 1.46
CA PHE A 178 11.52 -3.20 2.44
C PHE A 178 12.28 -4.53 2.43
N GLY A 179 13.43 -4.60 1.74
CA GLY A 179 14.17 -5.85 1.56
C GLY A 179 13.48 -6.87 0.65
N LEU A 180 12.47 -6.45 -0.14
CA LEU A 180 11.78 -7.34 -1.06
C LEU A 180 12.65 -7.54 -2.32
N PRO A 181 12.83 -8.79 -2.79
CA PRO A 181 13.71 -9.11 -3.91
C PRO A 181 13.05 -8.81 -5.26
N ILE A 182 12.31 -7.70 -5.39
CA ILE A 182 11.51 -7.39 -6.58
C ILE A 182 11.65 -5.92 -7.00
N ASN A 183 11.86 -5.70 -8.31
CA ASN A 183 11.88 -4.35 -8.88
C ASN A 183 10.46 -3.85 -9.06
N PHE A 184 9.84 -3.45 -7.96
CA PHE A 184 8.48 -2.93 -7.94
C PHE A 184 8.52 -1.53 -7.36
N GLU A 185 8.39 -0.51 -8.19
CA GLU A 185 8.18 0.87 -7.75
C GLU A 185 6.69 1.21 -7.90
N ARG A 186 6.14 1.95 -6.93
CA ARG A 186 4.79 2.51 -6.94
C ARG A 186 4.74 3.91 -6.37
N HIS A 187 3.81 4.69 -6.92
CA HIS A 187 3.51 6.06 -6.50
C HIS A 187 2.13 6.07 -5.86
N PHE A 188 2.03 6.74 -4.71
CA PHE A 188 0.82 6.82 -3.91
C PHE A 188 0.45 8.29 -3.77
N GLU A 189 -0.65 8.72 -4.37
CA GLU A 189 -1.29 9.98 -4.00
C GLU A 189 -2.04 9.78 -2.67
N VAL A 190 -1.71 10.58 -1.66
CA VAL A 190 -2.35 10.48 -0.34
C VAL A 190 -3.00 11.79 0.09
N SER A 191 -4.17 11.70 0.71
CA SER A 191 -4.85 12.88 1.28
C SER A 191 -4.17 13.46 2.54
N PHE A 192 -3.33 12.66 3.20
CA PHE A 192 -2.62 12.97 4.45
C PHE A 192 -1.12 13.16 4.22
N TYR A 193 -0.75 13.78 3.10
CA TYR A 193 0.65 13.94 2.67
C TYR A 193 1.53 14.67 3.69
N ASP A 194 0.95 15.61 4.46
CA ASP A 194 1.68 16.34 5.50
C ASP A 194 2.22 15.43 6.61
N GLU A 195 1.62 14.26 6.84
CA GLU A 195 2.16 13.28 7.80
C GLU A 195 3.51 12.75 7.31
N PHE A 196 3.62 12.32 6.05
CA PHE A 196 4.90 11.88 5.47
C PHE A 196 5.96 12.98 5.50
N ARG A 197 5.59 14.23 5.19
CA ARG A 197 6.52 15.36 5.26
C ARG A 197 7.10 15.57 6.65
N ARG A 198 6.33 15.31 7.71
CA ARG A 198 6.82 15.42 9.11
C ARG A 198 7.84 14.34 9.44
N HIS A 199 7.79 13.18 8.76
CA HIS A 199 8.75 12.09 8.91
C HIS A 199 10.00 12.22 8.01
N GLY A 200 10.11 13.32 7.25
CA GLY A 200 11.38 13.78 6.68
C GLY A 200 11.70 13.38 5.24
N THR A 201 10.87 12.56 4.58
CA THR A 201 10.98 12.27 3.14
C THR A 201 9.65 11.78 2.56
N GLU A 202 9.41 12.07 1.29
CA GLU A 202 8.33 11.50 0.47
C GLU A 202 8.83 10.41 -0.50
N ASP A 203 10.16 10.23 -0.57
CA ASP A 203 10.82 9.24 -1.41
C ASP A 203 11.46 8.15 -0.54
N TYR A 204 10.78 7.01 -0.48
CA TYR A 204 11.17 5.82 0.27
C TYR A 204 11.64 4.72 -0.67
N ARG A 205 12.43 5.08 -1.69
CA ARG A 205 13.05 4.11 -2.61
C ARG A 205 14.48 3.83 -2.17
N ALA A 206 14.85 2.56 -2.20
CA ALA A 206 16.24 2.13 -2.02
C ALA A 206 16.88 1.70 -3.35
N PRO A 207 18.22 1.72 -3.47
CA PRO A 207 18.92 1.14 -4.60
C PRO A 207 18.54 -0.34 -4.80
N LEU A 208 18.37 -0.75 -6.06
CA LEU A 208 18.01 -2.12 -6.39
C LEU A 208 19.24 -3.05 -6.26
N PRO A 209 19.13 -4.20 -5.58
CA PRO A 209 20.18 -5.20 -5.59
C PRO A 209 20.35 -5.85 -6.98
N PRO A 210 21.53 -6.41 -7.29
CA PRO A 210 21.84 -6.99 -8.60
C PRO A 210 21.03 -8.26 -8.94
N ASP A 211 20.59 -9.01 -7.94
CA ASP A 211 19.86 -10.28 -8.04
C ASP A 211 18.34 -10.13 -7.97
N ILE A 212 17.82 -8.95 -8.32
CA ILE A 212 16.40 -8.64 -8.22
C ILE A 212 15.52 -9.38 -9.23
N ILE A 213 14.34 -9.82 -8.81
CA ILE A 213 13.33 -10.44 -9.67
C ILE A 213 12.87 -9.44 -10.73
N GLN A 214 13.04 -9.83 -12.00
CA GLN A 214 12.66 -9.04 -13.16
C GLN A 214 11.19 -9.32 -13.55
N PHE A 215 10.36 -8.27 -13.51
CA PHE A 215 8.91 -8.35 -13.74
C PHE A 215 8.48 -9.00 -15.06
N GLN A 216 9.30 -8.83 -16.10
CA GLN A 216 8.97 -9.25 -17.45
C GLN A 216 9.10 -10.77 -17.62
N THR A 217 10.06 -11.38 -16.92
CA THR A 217 10.41 -12.80 -17.07
C THR A 217 10.01 -13.66 -15.88
N ALA A 218 9.59 -13.05 -14.77
CA ALA A 218 9.18 -13.75 -13.57
C ALA A 218 7.88 -14.55 -13.77
N THR A 219 7.84 -15.76 -13.20
CA THR A 219 6.61 -16.56 -13.08
C THR A 219 5.64 -15.91 -12.07
N ILE A 220 4.37 -16.31 -12.11
CA ILE A 220 3.36 -15.91 -11.12
C ILE A 220 3.87 -16.17 -9.70
N GLU A 221 4.40 -17.36 -9.43
CA GLU A 221 4.94 -17.75 -8.13
C GLU A 221 6.11 -16.87 -7.69
N GLN A 222 7.05 -16.55 -8.60
CA GLN A 222 8.17 -15.66 -8.32
C GLN A 222 7.70 -14.24 -7.99
N LEU A 223 6.68 -13.73 -8.72
CA LEU A 223 6.11 -12.41 -8.45
C LEU A 223 5.44 -12.34 -7.07
N LEU A 224 4.55 -13.30 -6.78
CA LEU A 224 3.82 -13.33 -5.52
C LEU A 224 4.75 -13.51 -4.31
N ARG A 225 5.76 -14.40 -4.41
CA ARG A 225 6.80 -14.52 -3.38
C ARG A 225 7.64 -13.25 -3.27
N GLY A 226 8.07 -12.66 -4.39
CA GLY A 226 8.85 -11.42 -4.39
C GLY A 226 8.12 -10.25 -3.73
N LYS A 227 6.77 -10.27 -3.73
CA LYS A 227 5.90 -9.28 -3.08
C LYS A 227 5.48 -9.67 -1.65
N ALA A 228 6.02 -10.77 -1.11
CA ALA A 228 5.65 -11.31 0.20
C ALA A 228 4.15 -11.60 0.36
N ILE A 229 3.48 -12.04 -0.69
CA ILE A 229 2.10 -12.55 -0.59
C ILE A 229 2.12 -13.89 0.16
N PRO A 230 1.31 -14.09 1.22
CA PRO A 230 1.40 -15.31 2.02
C PRO A 230 1.08 -16.57 1.20
N PRO A 231 1.85 -17.66 1.32
CA PRO A 231 1.69 -18.87 0.52
C PRO A 231 0.27 -19.46 0.57
N GLU A 232 -0.40 -19.38 1.72
CA GLU A 232 -1.77 -19.87 1.89
C GLU A 232 -2.80 -19.15 1.00
N HIS A 233 -2.44 -18.01 0.41
CA HIS A 233 -3.25 -17.22 -0.53
C HIS A 233 -2.74 -17.27 -1.97
N MET A 234 -1.57 -17.88 -2.20
CA MET A 234 -1.04 -18.11 -3.55
C MET A 234 -1.78 -19.26 -4.24
N ASP A 235 -1.96 -20.37 -3.54
CA ASP A 235 -2.56 -21.60 -4.11
C ASP A 235 -4.09 -21.59 -4.10
N LYS A 236 -4.70 -20.78 -3.22
CA LYS A 236 -6.17 -20.71 -3.09
C LYS A 236 -6.83 -19.84 -4.14
N ARG A 237 -6.05 -19.02 -4.85
CA ARG A 237 -6.56 -18.04 -5.81
C ARG A 237 -6.03 -18.36 -7.19
N SER A 238 -6.88 -18.30 -8.20
CA SER A 238 -6.49 -18.52 -9.60
C SER A 238 -5.84 -17.26 -10.17
N TRP A 239 -4.69 -16.86 -9.61
CA TRP A 239 -3.92 -15.71 -10.08
C TRP A 239 -3.52 -15.89 -11.53
N ASN A 240 -3.71 -14.84 -12.33
CA ASN A 240 -3.09 -14.72 -13.64
C ASN A 240 -1.86 -13.79 -13.59
N GLN A 241 -1.10 -13.75 -14.69
CA GLN A 241 0.14 -12.97 -14.77
C GLN A 241 -0.09 -11.46 -14.57
N SER A 242 -1.20 -10.91 -15.06
CA SER A 242 -1.53 -9.49 -14.91
C SER A 242 -1.85 -9.15 -13.46
N GLU A 243 -2.70 -9.94 -12.82
CA GLU A 243 -3.08 -9.79 -11.41
C GLU A 243 -1.86 -9.90 -10.48
N ALA A 244 -1.00 -10.91 -10.71
CA ALA A 244 0.22 -11.09 -9.91
C ALA A 244 1.20 -9.93 -10.07
N ARG A 245 1.27 -9.31 -11.25
CA ARG A 245 2.09 -8.12 -11.47
C ARG A 245 1.51 -6.88 -10.76
N ALA A 246 0.19 -6.72 -10.81
CA ALA A 246 -0.52 -5.59 -10.22
C ALA A 246 -0.58 -5.64 -8.68
N ALA A 247 -0.59 -6.84 -8.08
CA ALA A 247 -0.73 -7.03 -6.64
C ALA A 247 0.20 -6.12 -5.81
N ILE A 248 -0.36 -5.35 -4.87
CA ILE A 248 0.44 -4.51 -3.97
C ILE A 248 1.04 -5.36 -2.83
N PRO A 249 2.36 -5.26 -2.56
CA PRO A 249 2.98 -5.92 -1.42
C PRO A 249 2.32 -5.51 -0.11
N PRO A 250 2.05 -6.46 0.82
CA PRO A 250 1.52 -6.13 2.13
C PRO A 250 2.34 -5.07 2.87
N ASN A 251 3.66 -5.12 2.74
CA ASN A 251 4.58 -4.14 3.32
C ASN A 251 4.25 -2.70 2.90
N TYR A 252 3.87 -2.47 1.64
CA TYR A 252 3.53 -1.12 1.16
C TYR A 252 2.22 -0.66 1.77
N VAL A 253 1.22 -1.55 1.76
CA VAL A 253 -0.08 -1.26 2.35
C VAL A 253 0.12 -0.83 3.80
N THR A 254 0.77 -1.66 4.61
CA THR A 254 0.91 -1.36 6.03
C THR A 254 1.77 -0.13 6.30
N PHE A 255 2.83 0.08 5.53
CA PHE A 255 3.64 1.29 5.61
C PHE A 255 2.80 2.56 5.35
N ILE A 256 2.02 2.58 4.29
CA ILE A 256 1.15 3.72 3.97
C ILE A 256 0.08 3.93 5.04
N LEU A 257 -0.55 2.85 5.51
CA LEU A 257 -1.57 2.93 6.57
C LEU A 257 -1.03 3.49 7.88
N SER A 258 0.23 3.20 8.22
CA SER A 258 0.84 3.67 9.47
C SER A 258 1.06 5.18 9.55
N HIS A 259 0.87 5.90 8.44
CA HIS A 259 0.93 7.36 8.36
C HIS A 259 -0.46 8.00 8.26
N CYS A 260 -1.53 7.21 8.25
CA CYS A 260 -2.89 7.72 8.09
C CYS A 260 -3.45 8.23 9.42
N PRO A 261 -3.83 9.51 9.55
CA PRO A 261 -4.21 10.11 10.83
C PRO A 261 -5.57 9.62 11.36
N THR A 262 -6.41 9.06 10.50
CA THR A 262 -7.66 8.40 10.96
C THR A 262 -7.42 6.98 11.47
N LEU A 263 -6.16 6.52 11.38
CA LEU A 263 -5.69 5.22 11.83
C LEU A 263 -4.54 5.41 12.83
N ASP A 264 -4.58 6.47 13.65
CA ASP A 264 -3.51 6.83 14.60
C ASP A 264 -3.20 5.68 15.57
N GLU A 265 -4.16 4.80 15.85
CA GLU A 265 -3.95 3.59 16.66
C GLU A 265 -2.99 2.58 15.99
N LEU A 266 -2.73 2.74 14.69
CA LEU A 266 -1.78 1.93 13.91
C LEU A 266 -0.39 2.56 13.84
N THR A 267 -0.21 3.78 14.38
CA THR A 267 1.10 4.43 14.39
C THR A 267 2.07 3.62 15.25
N THR A 268 3.15 3.16 14.65
CA THR A 268 4.25 2.55 15.42
C THR A 268 4.98 3.66 16.18
N PRO A 269 5.56 3.40 17.37
CA PRO A 269 6.26 4.40 18.18
C PRO A 269 7.45 5.11 17.49
N SER A 270 7.79 4.80 16.23
CA SER A 270 8.91 5.41 15.52
C SER A 270 8.78 5.48 13.99
N GLY A 271 7.70 4.98 13.37
CA GLY A 271 7.58 4.96 11.90
C GLY A 271 8.72 4.22 11.17
N SER A 272 9.51 3.41 11.89
CA SER A 272 10.77 2.90 11.36
C SER A 272 10.55 1.77 10.36
N LEU A 273 11.05 1.95 9.13
CA LEU A 273 11.11 0.93 8.07
C LEU A 273 11.66 -0.42 8.56
N GLN A 274 12.57 -0.40 9.54
CA GLN A 274 13.17 -1.59 10.16
C GLN A 274 12.15 -2.47 10.88
N TRP A 275 11.14 -1.87 11.53
CA TRP A 275 10.06 -2.63 12.16
C TRP A 275 9.20 -3.33 11.10
N TRP A 276 8.88 -2.64 10.01
CA TRP A 276 8.15 -3.18 8.87
C TRP A 276 8.90 -4.31 8.16
N SER A 277 10.23 -4.21 8.07
CA SER A 277 11.06 -5.32 7.63
C SER A 277 10.93 -6.52 8.57
N SER A 278 11.01 -6.34 9.90
CA SER A 278 10.93 -7.45 10.86
C SER A 278 9.59 -8.22 10.83
N VAL A 279 8.46 -7.52 10.64
CA VAL A 279 7.15 -8.18 10.46
C VAL A 279 7.12 -9.03 9.19
N ALA A 280 7.80 -8.59 8.12
CA ALA A 280 7.95 -9.38 6.90
C ALA A 280 8.91 -10.57 7.06
N LEU A 281 9.82 -10.54 8.04
CA LEU A 281 10.70 -11.67 8.36
C LEU A 281 9.97 -12.78 9.12
N GLU A 282 9.04 -12.40 10.00
CA GLU A 282 8.23 -13.35 10.77
C GLU A 282 7.15 -14.06 9.92
N THR A 283 6.80 -13.53 8.74
CA THR A 283 5.89 -14.20 7.79
C THR A 283 6.55 -15.31 6.95
N GLY A 284 7.79 -15.69 7.28
CA GLY A 284 8.47 -16.86 6.69
C GLY A 284 9.41 -16.55 5.53
N GLN A 285 9.77 -15.28 5.32
CA GLN A 285 10.91 -14.93 4.49
C GLN A 285 12.13 -14.71 5.38
N HIS A 286 13.12 -15.59 5.27
CA HIS A 286 14.45 -15.26 5.76
C HIS A 286 14.89 -13.98 5.06
N ALA A 287 15.18 -12.94 5.85
CA ALA A 287 16.06 -11.87 5.41
C ALA A 287 17.29 -12.59 4.91
N ILE A 288 17.68 -12.31 3.67
CA ILE A 288 19.06 -12.46 3.30
C ILE A 288 19.80 -11.41 4.14
N THR A 289 20.14 -11.76 5.38
CA THR A 289 21.10 -11.03 6.21
C THR A 289 22.43 -11.18 5.52
N HIS A 290 22.86 -10.21 4.73
CA HIS A 290 24.22 -10.22 4.21
C HIS A 290 24.87 -8.84 4.28
N TYR A 291 25.93 -8.82 5.09
CA TYR A 291 27.23 -8.16 4.93
C TYR A 291 27.30 -6.66 4.67
#